data_AF-A0A522RZY5-F1
#
_entry.id   AF-A0A522RZY5-F1
#
_cell.length_a   1.000
_cell.length_b   1.000
_cell.length_c   1.000
_cell.angle_alpha   90.00
_cell.angle_beta   90.00
_cell.angle_gamma   90.00
#
_symmetry.space_group_name_H-M   'P 1'
#
loop_
_entity.id
_entity.type
_entity.pdbx_description
1 polymer ?
#
loop_
_entity_poly.entity_id
_entity_poly.type
_entity_poly.pdbx_seq_one_letter_code
_entity_poly.pdbx_strand_id
1 'polypeptide(L)'
;MAKSLIGVSPIMHSIYLGRDTAPLWNGLVARVSADSNDAEALMDLSVLLQGRGQRKMGLDLQKDAIALQSRFRRVFGTGGGLKVAALVVAGDLMANTPIDFLLEGSDIDLTYLYVDAGTSSLPDLSYFDAVFMAVGESEENRPVLENIEILLAGSGTQLPVMNGYPARVTRLTREGVGALLAGLPGAVVPTTVTVSPEALLPASGSGTARGGSSVCPGFPIAIRPTGTHAGGGLERIGHSSELAAYFKRCPSRKYHVAPFIDYSGPDGRYRKQRVVFIDGKAFASHFAVSEHWIVH
;
A
#
# COMPACT_ATOMS: atom_id res chain seq x y z
N MET A 1 5.89 -2.92 33.42
CA MET A 1 6.68 -2.83 32.17
C MET A 1 6.29 -1.53 31.49
N ALA A 2 7.24 -0.79 30.92
CA ALA A 2 6.90 0.45 30.22
C ALA A 2 5.86 0.17 29.13
N LYS A 3 4.82 1.02 29.06
CA LYS A 3 3.89 1.08 27.94
C LYS A 3 4.74 1.34 26.69
N SER A 4 4.85 0.37 25.80
CA SER A 4 5.56 0.53 24.54
C SER A 4 4.68 0.03 23.41
N LEU A 5 4.82 0.64 22.24
CA LEU A 5 4.24 0.17 21.00
C LEU A 5 4.82 -1.21 20.66
N ILE A 6 3.95 -2.18 20.36
CA ILE A 6 4.32 -3.50 19.86
C ILE A 6 4.62 -3.41 18.37
N GLY A 7 3.75 -2.72 17.62
CA GLY A 7 3.86 -2.41 16.20
C GLY A 7 3.45 -3.54 15.26
N VAL A 8 3.60 -3.30 13.95
CA VAL A 8 2.87 -4.06 12.93
C VAL A 8 3.35 -5.51 12.81
N SER A 9 4.67 -5.73 12.72
CA SER A 9 5.21 -7.06 12.39
C SER A 9 4.87 -8.15 13.42
N PRO A 10 5.08 -7.97 14.75
CA PRO A 10 4.81 -9.01 15.73
C PRO A 10 3.32 -9.38 15.80
N ILE A 11 2.45 -8.37 15.64
CA ILE A 11 0.99 -8.54 15.64
C ILE A 11 0.58 -9.34 14.41
N MET A 12 1.03 -8.93 13.22
CA MET A 12 0.67 -9.58 11.97
C MET A 12 1.28 -10.99 11.85
N HIS A 13 2.50 -11.22 12.33
CA HIS A 13 3.08 -12.56 12.40
C HIS A 13 2.24 -13.49 13.28
N SER A 14 1.75 -13.01 14.42
CA SER A 14 0.89 -13.82 15.30
C SER A 14 -0.41 -14.21 14.61
N ILE A 15 -1.04 -13.27 13.88
CA ILE A 15 -2.26 -13.53 13.11
C ILE A 15 -1.98 -14.51 11.97
N TYR A 16 -0.92 -14.27 11.18
CA TYR A 16 -0.61 -15.08 10.01
C TYR A 16 -0.24 -16.53 10.37
N LEU A 17 0.45 -16.74 11.49
CA LEU A 17 0.78 -18.07 12.02
C LEU A 17 -0.38 -18.75 12.76
N GLY A 18 -1.58 -18.15 12.79
CA GLY A 18 -2.75 -18.71 13.47
C GLY A 18 -2.59 -18.84 14.98
N ARG A 19 -1.73 -18.01 15.60
CA ARG A 19 -1.53 -18.03 17.06
C ARG A 19 -2.72 -17.43 17.77
N ASP A 20 -2.95 -17.87 19.02
CA ASP A 20 -3.96 -17.24 19.86
C ASP A 20 -3.56 -15.79 20.17
N THR A 21 -4.41 -14.86 19.74
CA THR A 21 -4.24 -13.42 19.92
C THR A 21 -5.17 -12.86 21.01
N ALA A 22 -5.92 -13.71 21.72
CA ALA A 22 -6.75 -13.30 22.86
C ALA A 22 -5.93 -12.70 24.02
N PRO A 23 -4.74 -13.24 24.41
CA PRO A 23 -3.93 -12.64 25.45
C PRO A 23 -3.47 -11.22 25.10
N LEU A 24 -3.04 -11.02 23.85
CA LEU A 24 -2.64 -9.72 23.32
C LEU A 24 -3.82 -8.74 23.35
N TRP A 25 -4.99 -9.17 22.84
CA TRP A 25 -6.22 -8.38 22.87
C TRP A 25 -6.58 -7.93 24.29
N ASN A 26 -6.65 -8.88 25.23
CA ASN A 26 -7.02 -8.60 26.61
C ASN A 26 -6.04 -7.64 27.29
N GLY A 27 -4.73 -7.80 27.03
CA GLY A 27 -3.71 -6.90 27.55
C GLY A 27 -3.83 -5.47 27.01
N LEU A 28 -4.07 -5.32 25.70
CA LEU A 28 -4.27 -4.02 25.08
C LEU A 28 -5.57 -3.33 25.53
N VAL A 29 -6.67 -4.09 25.63
CA VAL A 29 -7.95 -3.55 26.16
C VAL A 29 -7.80 -3.13 27.62
N ALA A 30 -7.06 -3.88 28.44
CA ALA A 30 -6.80 -3.50 29.82
C ALA A 30 -5.98 -2.20 29.92
N ARG A 31 -4.99 -2.00 29.02
CA ARG A 31 -4.23 -0.74 28.93
C ARG A 31 -5.14 0.46 28.62
N VAL A 32 -5.96 0.35 27.57
CA VAL A 32 -6.88 1.44 27.17
C VAL A 32 -7.97 1.68 28.21
N SER A 33 -8.41 0.63 28.91
CA SER A 33 -9.41 0.74 29.98
C SER A 33 -8.84 1.43 31.23
N ALA A 34 -7.56 1.21 31.53
CA ALA A 34 -6.85 1.88 32.63
C ALA A 34 -6.46 3.32 32.27
N ASP A 35 -6.21 3.59 30.99
CA ASP A 35 -5.82 4.90 30.46
C ASP A 35 -6.35 5.07 29.04
N SER A 36 -7.44 5.82 28.88
CA SER A 36 -8.07 6.08 27.58
C SER A 36 -7.17 6.89 26.64
N ASN A 37 -6.09 7.48 27.14
CA ASN A 37 -5.13 8.26 26.36
C ASN A 37 -3.87 7.43 26.01
N ASP A 38 -3.86 6.11 26.26
CA ASP A 38 -2.78 5.21 25.84
C ASP A 38 -2.79 5.01 24.31
N ALA A 39 -2.27 6.00 23.59
CA ALA A 39 -2.25 6.06 22.13
C ALA A 39 -1.50 4.88 21.50
N GLU A 40 -0.45 4.37 22.14
CA GLU A 40 0.28 3.20 21.65
C GLU A 40 -0.58 1.94 21.71
N ALA A 41 -1.33 1.73 22.81
CA ALA A 41 -2.26 0.62 22.91
C ALA A 41 -3.41 0.72 21.89
N LEU A 42 -3.92 1.93 21.64
CA LEU A 42 -4.92 2.18 20.60
C LEU A 42 -4.37 1.87 19.20
N MET A 43 -3.12 2.25 18.93
CA MET A 43 -2.44 1.94 17.66
C MET A 43 -2.24 0.43 17.48
N ASP A 44 -1.81 -0.30 18.50
CA ASP A 44 -1.66 -1.76 18.43
C ASP A 44 -3.03 -2.48 18.29
N LEU A 45 -4.09 -2.00 18.96
CA LEU A 45 -5.46 -2.51 18.76
C LEU A 45 -5.95 -2.26 17.34
N SER A 46 -5.63 -1.10 16.76
CA SER A 46 -5.93 -0.80 15.36
C SER A 46 -5.33 -1.87 14.43
N VAL A 47 -4.03 -2.13 14.57
CA VAL A 47 -3.33 -3.16 13.75
C VAL A 47 -3.99 -4.52 13.92
N LEU A 48 -4.28 -4.93 15.17
CA LEU A 48 -4.89 -6.23 15.46
C LEU A 48 -6.29 -6.37 14.83
N LEU A 49 -7.12 -5.32 14.88
CA LEU A 49 -8.44 -5.30 14.25
C LEU A 49 -8.35 -5.36 12.73
N GLN A 50 -7.46 -4.57 12.13
CA GLN A 50 -7.23 -4.59 10.69
C GLN A 50 -6.76 -5.97 10.21
N GLY A 51 -5.81 -6.59 10.92
CA GLY A 51 -5.31 -7.94 10.62
C GLY A 51 -6.37 -9.04 10.76
N ARG A 52 -7.40 -8.83 11.59
CA ARG A 52 -8.58 -9.71 11.72
C ARG A 52 -9.70 -9.40 10.72
N GLY A 53 -9.47 -8.50 9.76
CA GLY A 53 -10.46 -8.10 8.75
C GLY A 53 -11.49 -7.07 9.23
N GLN A 54 -11.38 -6.57 10.47
CA GLN A 54 -12.25 -5.53 11.01
C GLN A 54 -11.75 -4.13 10.62
N ARG A 55 -11.60 -3.91 9.31
CA ARG A 55 -10.93 -2.72 8.73
C ARG A 55 -11.48 -1.40 9.27
N LYS A 56 -12.80 -1.20 9.25
CA LYS A 56 -13.41 0.07 9.69
C LYS A 56 -13.07 0.39 11.14
N MET A 57 -13.31 -0.56 12.05
CA MET A 57 -13.03 -0.37 13.48
C MET A 57 -11.55 -0.15 13.74
N GLY A 58 -10.69 -0.88 13.04
CA GLY A 58 -9.24 -0.68 13.12
C GLY A 58 -8.83 0.73 12.68
N LEU A 59 -9.35 1.24 11.57
CA LEU A 59 -9.06 2.60 11.09
C LEU A 59 -9.60 3.68 12.04
N ASP A 60 -10.78 3.47 12.63
CA ASP A 60 -11.35 4.38 13.63
C ASP A 60 -10.41 4.50 14.86
N LEU A 61 -9.94 3.36 15.41
CA LEU A 61 -8.96 3.38 16.51
C LEU A 61 -7.62 3.99 16.13
N GLN A 62 -7.17 3.79 14.88
CA GLN A 62 -5.93 4.40 14.39
C GLN A 62 -6.03 5.93 14.44
N LYS A 63 -7.17 6.45 13.97
CA LYS A 63 -7.45 7.88 13.96
C LYS A 63 -7.45 8.45 15.38
N ASP A 64 -8.08 7.74 16.32
CA ASP A 64 -8.10 8.15 17.73
C ASP A 64 -6.69 8.16 18.33
N ALA A 65 -5.87 7.14 18.05
CA ALA A 65 -4.47 7.09 18.48
C ALA A 65 -3.65 8.28 17.93
N ILE A 66 -3.78 8.59 16.64
CA ILE A 66 -3.06 9.68 15.98
C ILE A 66 -3.51 11.05 16.50
N ALA A 67 -4.79 11.19 16.87
CA ALA A 67 -5.31 12.42 17.46
C ALA A 67 -4.72 12.71 18.86
N LEU A 68 -4.32 11.67 19.59
CA LEU A 68 -3.63 11.80 20.88
C LEU A 68 -2.14 12.15 20.72
N GLN A 69 -1.47 11.52 19.76
CA GLN A 69 -0.09 11.86 19.39
C GLN A 69 0.23 11.46 17.95
N SER A 70 1.04 12.27 17.26
CA SER A 70 1.47 11.99 15.88
C SER A 70 2.81 11.25 15.79
N ARG A 71 3.44 10.93 16.92
CA ARG A 71 4.76 10.29 16.99
C ARG A 71 4.66 8.99 17.78
N PHE A 72 5.14 7.89 17.20
CA PHE A 72 5.18 6.60 17.88
C PHE A 72 6.56 5.99 17.78
N ARG A 73 7.12 5.57 18.91
CA ARG A 73 8.47 5.00 18.96
C ARG A 73 8.39 3.49 19.09
N ARG A 74 9.21 2.78 18.31
CA ARG A 74 9.40 1.34 18.38
C ARG A 74 10.88 1.00 18.40
N VAL A 75 11.28 0.26 19.42
CA VAL A 75 12.65 -0.20 19.60
C VAL A 75 12.77 -1.64 19.10
N PHE A 76 13.71 -1.90 18.20
CA PHE A 76 14.07 -3.24 17.75
C PHE A 76 15.33 -3.71 18.49
N GLY A 77 15.39 -5.01 18.82
CA GLY A 77 16.54 -5.59 19.53
C GLY A 77 16.86 -4.82 20.81
N THR A 78 18.10 -4.35 20.92
CA THR A 78 18.59 -3.53 22.04
C THR A 78 18.28 -2.03 21.88
N GLY A 79 17.92 -1.57 20.68
CA GLY A 79 17.79 -0.15 20.36
C GLY A 79 19.11 0.61 20.27
N GLY A 80 20.24 -0.10 20.24
CA GLY A 80 21.59 0.49 20.15
C GLY A 80 22.04 0.84 18.73
N GLY A 81 21.22 0.56 17.71
CA GLY A 81 21.49 0.84 16.31
C GLY A 81 21.10 2.26 15.90
N LEU A 82 20.87 2.43 14.59
CA LEU A 82 20.48 3.71 14.00
C LEU A 82 19.11 4.17 14.50
N LYS A 83 18.96 5.48 14.67
CA LYS A 83 17.70 6.17 14.92
C LYS A 83 17.08 6.57 13.59
N VAL A 84 15.92 6.01 13.27
CA VAL A 84 15.26 6.23 11.98
C VAL A 84 13.91 6.90 12.19
N ALA A 85 13.65 7.99 11.45
CA ALA A 85 12.32 8.59 11.37
C ALA A 85 11.59 8.05 10.14
N ALA A 86 10.41 7.45 10.31
CA ALA A 86 9.57 7.03 9.20
C ALA A 86 8.41 8.01 8.99
N LEU A 87 8.35 8.67 7.84
CA LEU A 87 7.19 9.49 7.45
C LEU A 87 6.08 8.54 6.98
N VAL A 88 4.96 8.55 7.69
CA VAL A 88 3.80 7.67 7.45
C VAL A 88 2.49 8.44 7.37
N VAL A 89 1.52 7.89 6.66
CA VAL A 89 0.13 8.38 6.64
C VAL A 89 -0.78 7.48 7.47
N ALA A 90 -1.88 8.04 7.97
CA ALA A 90 -3.00 7.24 8.44
C ALA A 90 -3.59 6.43 7.26
N GLY A 91 -4.03 5.21 7.53
CA GLY A 91 -4.54 4.32 6.50
C GLY A 91 -4.40 2.86 6.88
N ASP A 92 -4.86 2.00 5.96
CA ASP A 92 -4.77 0.57 6.20
C ASP A 92 -3.32 0.06 6.11
N LEU A 93 -3.12 -1.22 6.41
CA LEU A 93 -1.79 -1.85 6.42
C LEU A 93 -1.03 -1.74 5.08
N MET A 94 -1.68 -1.33 3.99
CA MET A 94 -1.08 -1.12 2.67
C MET A 94 -0.80 0.37 2.34
N ALA A 95 -1.26 1.31 3.17
CA ALA A 95 -1.08 2.75 2.94
C ALA A 95 0.39 3.20 3.03
N ASN A 96 1.19 2.44 3.75
CA ASN A 96 2.62 2.68 3.93
C ASN A 96 3.41 1.41 3.59
N THR A 97 4.63 1.58 3.08
CA THR A 97 5.65 0.53 3.06
C THR A 97 5.83 0.04 4.50
N PRO A 98 5.62 -1.25 4.77
CA PRO A 98 5.59 -1.73 6.14
C PRO A 98 7.03 -1.98 6.62
N ILE A 99 7.77 -0.87 6.82
CA ILE A 99 9.18 -0.83 7.23
C ILE A 99 9.45 -1.69 8.46
N ASP A 100 8.45 -1.81 9.32
CA ASP A 100 8.43 -2.65 10.50
C ASP A 100 8.92 -4.10 10.25
N PHE A 101 8.49 -4.73 9.14
CA PHE A 101 8.96 -6.07 8.74
C PHE A 101 10.40 -6.06 8.22
N LEU A 102 10.85 -4.97 7.59
CA LEU A 102 12.20 -4.86 7.05
C LEU A 102 13.25 -4.75 8.15
N LEU A 103 12.84 -4.32 9.35
CA LEU A 103 13.73 -4.08 10.49
C LEU A 103 13.76 -5.24 11.50
N GLU A 104 13.05 -6.33 11.25
CA GLU A 104 13.13 -7.51 12.10
C GLU A 104 14.57 -8.03 12.20
N GLY A 105 14.99 -8.36 13.44
CA GLY A 105 16.36 -8.82 13.71
C GLY A 105 17.41 -7.71 13.72
N SER A 106 17.03 -6.44 13.55
CA SER A 106 17.93 -5.29 13.72
C SER A 106 17.91 -4.72 15.15
N ASP A 107 18.78 -3.74 15.41
CA ASP A 107 18.84 -2.95 16.66
C ASP A 107 18.33 -1.51 16.48
N ILE A 108 17.54 -1.23 15.43
CA ILE A 108 17.08 0.13 15.09
C ILE A 108 16.11 0.70 16.14
N ASP A 109 16.24 2.00 16.40
CA ASP A 109 15.27 2.81 17.13
C ASP A 109 14.40 3.59 16.13
N LEU A 110 13.20 3.07 15.86
CA LEU A 110 12.30 3.62 14.85
C LEU A 110 11.32 4.60 15.50
N THR A 111 11.15 5.77 14.89
CA THR A 111 10.05 6.69 15.22
C THR A 111 9.16 6.90 14.00
N TYR A 112 7.91 6.47 14.09
CA TYR A 112 6.86 6.81 13.14
C TYR A 112 6.43 8.27 13.34
N LEU A 113 6.46 9.05 12.27
CA LEU A 113 5.97 10.43 12.20
C LEU A 113 4.75 10.43 11.28
N TYR A 114 3.57 10.50 11.88
CA TYR A 114 2.32 10.63 11.13
C TYR A 114 2.20 12.03 10.55
N VAL A 115 2.03 12.10 9.23
CA VAL A 115 1.88 13.32 8.45
C VAL A 115 0.62 13.24 7.59
N ASP A 116 0.03 14.40 7.33
CA ASP A 116 -1.11 14.58 6.45
C ASP A 116 -0.94 15.83 5.58
N ALA A 117 -1.97 16.17 4.79
CA ALA A 117 -1.95 17.34 3.91
C ALA A 117 -1.97 18.68 4.67
N GLY A 118 -2.34 18.69 5.95
CA GLY A 118 -2.42 19.88 6.80
C GLY A 118 -1.21 20.04 7.73
N THR A 119 -0.29 19.08 7.75
CA THR A 119 0.91 19.10 8.59
C THR A 119 1.79 20.28 8.18
N SER A 120 2.05 21.20 9.12
CA SER A 120 2.73 22.47 8.84
C SER A 120 4.25 22.43 9.01
N SER A 121 4.76 21.49 9.82
CA SER A 121 6.20 21.32 10.08
C SER A 121 6.51 19.91 10.55
N LEU A 122 7.74 19.46 10.29
CA LEU A 122 8.30 18.24 10.87
C LEU A 122 8.94 18.56 12.22
N PRO A 123 9.00 17.59 13.16
CA PRO A 123 9.84 17.76 14.35
C PRO A 123 11.31 17.92 13.96
N ASP A 124 12.14 18.37 14.90
CA ASP A 124 13.58 18.42 14.70
C ASP A 124 14.12 17.04 14.29
N LEU A 125 14.63 16.98 13.05
CA LEU A 125 15.13 15.76 12.46
C LEU A 125 16.58 15.48 12.85
N SER A 126 17.31 16.44 13.44
CA SER A 126 18.73 16.28 13.79
C SER A 126 19.02 15.17 14.81
N TYR A 127 17.98 14.69 15.51
CA TYR A 127 18.06 13.55 16.42
C TYR A 127 18.19 12.18 15.70
N PHE A 128 17.86 12.11 14.41
CA PHE A 128 17.85 10.88 13.63
C PHE A 128 19.09 10.74 12.76
N ASP A 129 19.43 9.51 12.42
CA ASP A 129 20.51 9.17 11.49
C ASP A 129 20.00 9.09 10.04
N ALA A 130 18.73 8.78 9.85
CA ALA A 130 18.08 8.70 8.55
C ALA A 130 16.58 8.95 8.62
N VAL A 131 16.00 9.34 7.48
CA VAL A 131 14.55 9.42 7.28
C VAL A 131 14.14 8.37 6.25
N PHE A 132 13.00 7.72 6.47
CA PHE A 132 12.39 6.79 5.53
C PHE A 132 10.99 7.28 5.15
N MET A 133 10.78 7.59 3.88
CA MET A 133 9.44 7.91 3.38
C MET A 133 8.69 6.63 3.08
N ALA A 134 7.73 6.27 3.94
CA ALA A 134 6.98 5.03 3.82
C ALA A 134 5.69 5.19 3.00
N VAL A 135 5.18 6.41 2.85
CA VAL A 135 3.90 6.69 2.19
C VAL A 135 3.83 6.08 0.79
N GLY A 136 2.79 5.27 0.54
CA GLY A 136 2.52 4.66 -0.76
C GLY A 136 1.73 5.56 -1.71
N GLU A 137 1.75 5.23 -3.00
CA GLU A 137 0.95 5.90 -4.02
C GLU A 137 -0.54 5.55 -3.88
N SER A 138 -1.39 6.59 -3.78
CA SER A 138 -2.85 6.48 -3.96
C SER A 138 -3.43 7.86 -4.30
N GLU A 139 -4.71 7.91 -4.73
CA GLU A 139 -5.41 9.18 -4.92
C GLU A 139 -5.52 9.96 -3.59
N GLU A 140 -5.80 9.27 -2.49
CA GLU A 140 -5.91 9.85 -1.14
C GLU A 140 -4.58 10.37 -0.59
N ASN A 141 -3.47 9.70 -0.91
CA ASN A 141 -2.14 10.07 -0.42
C ASN A 141 -1.48 11.18 -1.23
N ARG A 142 -1.99 11.50 -2.42
CA ARG A 142 -1.37 12.52 -3.31
C ARG A 142 -1.17 13.88 -2.63
N PRO A 143 -2.17 14.48 -1.96
CA PRO A 143 -1.96 15.76 -1.26
C PRO A 143 -0.93 15.65 -0.13
N VAL A 144 -0.79 14.47 0.49
CA VAL A 144 0.22 14.26 1.54
C VAL A 144 1.62 14.15 0.95
N LEU A 145 1.79 13.44 -0.18
CA LEU A 145 3.08 13.36 -0.88
C LEU A 145 3.54 14.75 -1.36
N GLU A 146 2.63 15.57 -1.88
CA GLU A 146 2.91 16.97 -2.24
C GLU A 146 3.34 17.78 -1.00
N ASN A 147 2.66 17.60 0.14
CA ASN A 147 3.04 18.28 1.38
C ASN A 147 4.40 17.80 1.93
N ILE A 148 4.70 16.50 1.86
CA ILE A 148 5.99 15.94 2.29
C ILE A 148 7.15 16.58 1.51
N GLU A 149 6.98 16.85 0.22
CA GLU A 149 8.00 17.53 -0.59
C GLU A 149 8.33 18.92 -0.03
N ILE A 150 7.29 19.68 0.33
CA ILE A 150 7.42 21.01 0.95
C ILE A 150 8.07 20.90 2.34
N LEU A 151 7.61 19.95 3.16
CA LEU A 151 8.11 19.74 4.52
C LEU A 151 9.58 19.34 4.55
N LEU A 152 10.01 18.42 3.69
CA LEU A 152 11.40 18.00 3.60
C LEU A 152 12.29 19.15 3.12
N ALA A 153 11.88 19.89 2.09
CA ALA A 153 12.61 21.06 1.61
C ALA A 153 12.71 22.15 2.69
N GLY A 154 11.62 22.43 3.40
CA GLY A 154 11.56 23.44 4.47
C GLY A 154 12.30 23.06 5.75
N SER A 155 12.52 21.75 5.99
CA SER A 155 13.23 21.28 7.19
C SER A 155 14.73 21.60 7.19
N GLY A 156 15.33 21.86 6.02
CA GLY A 156 16.78 22.07 5.88
C GLY A 156 17.65 20.83 6.17
N THR A 157 17.04 19.66 6.37
CA THR A 157 17.75 18.43 6.72
C THR A 157 18.77 18.03 5.65
N GLN A 158 19.95 17.57 6.10
CA GLN A 158 20.97 16.96 5.25
C GLN A 158 21.04 15.44 5.43
N LEU A 159 20.12 14.87 6.21
CA LEU A 159 20.07 13.44 6.47
C LEU A 159 19.69 12.67 5.20
N PRO A 160 20.18 11.43 5.04
CA PRO A 160 19.71 10.56 3.97
C PRO A 160 18.21 10.30 4.12
N VAL A 161 17.44 10.59 3.06
CA VAL A 161 16.01 10.30 2.98
C VAL A 161 15.77 9.13 2.02
N MET A 162 15.56 7.95 2.58
CA MET A 162 15.23 6.75 1.83
C MET A 162 13.82 6.88 1.23
N ASN A 163 13.67 6.49 -0.04
CA ASN A 163 12.48 6.76 -0.85
C ASN A 163 12.09 8.25 -0.89
N GLY A 164 13.01 9.18 -0.61
CA GLY A 164 12.73 10.60 -0.36
C GLY A 164 12.38 11.47 -1.58
N TYR A 165 11.81 10.90 -2.64
CA TYR A 165 11.35 11.64 -3.81
C TYR A 165 9.83 11.52 -3.96
N PRO A 166 9.02 12.34 -3.25
CA PRO A 166 7.56 12.23 -3.26
C PRO A 166 6.96 12.28 -4.68
N ALA A 167 7.46 13.19 -5.53
CA ALA A 167 7.05 13.28 -6.93
C ALA A 167 7.28 11.99 -7.75
N ARG A 168 8.29 11.17 -7.39
CA ARG A 168 8.48 9.85 -8.02
C ARG A 168 7.44 8.85 -7.54
N VAL A 169 7.09 8.88 -6.26
CA VAL A 169 6.06 8.00 -5.68
C VAL A 169 4.68 8.31 -6.26
N THR A 170 4.32 9.59 -6.41
CA THR A 170 3.04 10.01 -7.05
C THR A 170 2.89 9.49 -8.49
N ARG A 171 4.00 9.15 -9.16
CA ARG A 171 3.99 8.59 -10.53
C ARG A 171 3.88 7.07 -10.58
N LEU A 172 3.85 6.38 -9.44
CA LEU A 172 3.72 4.92 -9.37
C LEU A 172 2.29 4.42 -9.56
N THR A 173 1.43 5.22 -10.21
CA THR A 173 0.09 4.82 -10.63
C THR A 173 0.16 3.65 -11.61
N ARG A 174 -0.96 2.92 -11.77
CA ARG A 174 -1.03 1.80 -12.72
C ARG A 174 -0.73 2.25 -14.15
N GLU A 175 -1.29 3.39 -14.56
CA GLU A 175 -1.03 4.00 -15.85
C GLU A 175 0.40 4.56 -15.94
N GLY A 176 0.88 5.19 -14.88
CA GLY A 176 2.20 5.83 -14.82
C GLY A 176 3.34 4.83 -14.92
N VAL A 177 3.26 3.71 -14.19
CA VAL A 177 4.23 2.61 -14.29
C VAL A 177 4.16 1.94 -15.66
N GLY A 178 2.94 1.69 -16.18
CA GLY A 178 2.75 1.14 -17.52
C GLY A 178 3.39 2.00 -18.60
N ALA A 179 3.19 3.32 -18.54
CA ALA A 179 3.79 4.27 -19.47
C ALA A 179 5.31 4.41 -19.30
N LEU A 180 5.81 4.43 -18.06
CA LEU A 180 7.24 4.56 -17.77
C LEU A 180 8.04 3.37 -18.29
N LEU A 181 7.49 2.16 -18.20
CA LEU A 181 8.15 0.93 -18.63
C LEU A 181 7.74 0.50 -20.05
N ALA A 182 6.94 1.30 -20.75
CA ALA A 182 6.55 1.03 -22.11
C ALA A 182 7.79 0.94 -23.03
N GLY A 183 7.89 -0.15 -23.79
CA GLY A 183 9.02 -0.38 -24.70
C GLY A 183 10.31 -0.86 -24.02
N LEU A 184 10.28 -1.23 -22.73
CA LEU A 184 11.43 -1.83 -22.05
C LEU A 184 11.87 -3.11 -22.79
N PRO A 185 13.10 -3.18 -23.32
CA PRO A 185 13.58 -4.36 -24.03
C PRO A 185 13.52 -5.62 -23.14
N GLY A 186 12.96 -6.71 -23.68
CA GLY A 186 12.84 -7.98 -22.95
C GLY A 186 11.67 -8.03 -21.96
N ALA A 187 10.80 -7.01 -21.90
CA ALA A 187 9.60 -7.02 -21.08
C ALA A 187 8.35 -6.67 -21.89
N VAL A 188 7.26 -7.40 -21.63
CA VAL A 188 5.92 -7.02 -22.09
C VAL A 188 5.23 -6.28 -20.95
N VAL A 189 5.02 -4.98 -21.12
CA VAL A 189 4.31 -4.13 -20.15
C VAL A 189 3.01 -3.67 -20.79
N PRO A 190 1.87 -4.28 -20.44
CA PRO A 190 0.59 -3.92 -21.05
C PRO A 190 0.15 -2.52 -20.61
N THR A 191 -0.26 -1.70 -21.58
CA THR A 191 -0.83 -0.38 -21.30
C THR A 191 -2.09 -0.54 -20.45
N THR A 192 -2.09 0.12 -19.30
CA THR A 192 -3.25 0.20 -18.42
C THR A 192 -3.95 1.54 -18.62
N VAL A 193 -5.27 1.53 -18.74
CA VAL A 193 -6.11 2.72 -18.85
C VAL A 193 -7.17 2.72 -17.75
N THR A 194 -7.57 3.92 -17.31
CA THR A 194 -8.71 4.09 -16.40
C THR A 194 -9.94 4.55 -17.17
N VAL A 195 -11.04 3.81 -17.02
CA VAL A 195 -12.27 4.00 -17.80
C VAL A 195 -13.51 3.88 -16.93
N SER A 196 -14.60 4.54 -17.34
CA SER A 196 -15.91 4.36 -16.73
C SER A 196 -16.59 3.10 -17.28
N PRO A 197 -17.53 2.46 -16.54
CA PRO A 197 -18.24 1.29 -17.04
C PRO A 197 -18.99 1.56 -18.36
N GLU A 198 -19.51 2.76 -18.58
CA GLU A 198 -20.22 3.14 -19.81
C GLU A 198 -19.30 3.15 -21.03
N ALA A 199 -18.01 3.47 -20.84
CA ALA A 199 -17.02 3.49 -21.92
C ALA A 199 -16.59 2.09 -22.37
N LEU A 200 -16.86 1.05 -21.57
CA LEU A 200 -16.53 -0.35 -21.88
C LEU A 200 -17.68 -1.13 -22.50
N LEU A 201 -18.93 -0.68 -22.30
CA LEU A 201 -20.09 -1.32 -22.89
C LEU A 201 -20.22 -0.91 -24.36
N PRO A 202 -20.59 -1.83 -25.28
CA PRO A 202 -20.90 -1.45 -26.65
C PRO A 202 -22.03 -0.41 -26.64
N ALA A 203 -21.91 0.61 -27.49
CA ALA A 203 -22.94 1.63 -27.61
C ALA A 203 -24.28 0.97 -27.97
N SER A 204 -25.23 1.01 -27.04
CA SER A 204 -26.60 0.55 -27.26
C SER A 204 -27.33 1.55 -28.16
N GLY A 205 -27.06 1.51 -29.46
CA GLY A 205 -27.77 2.34 -30.44
C GLY A 205 -27.09 2.38 -31.80
N SER A 206 -27.88 2.20 -32.86
CA SER A 206 -27.52 2.43 -34.26
C SER A 206 -27.30 3.93 -34.54
N GLY A 207 -26.28 4.51 -33.92
CA GLY A 207 -25.87 5.89 -34.08
C GLY A 207 -24.37 5.94 -34.33
N THR A 208 -24.00 6.65 -35.38
CA THR A 208 -22.65 6.87 -35.91
C THR A 208 -21.51 6.66 -34.90
N ALA A 209 -20.57 5.79 -35.27
CA ALA A 209 -19.32 5.57 -34.55
C ALA A 209 -18.68 6.92 -34.22
N ARG A 210 -18.66 7.27 -32.93
CA ARG A 210 -17.86 8.39 -32.46
C ARG A 210 -16.42 8.04 -32.73
N GLY A 211 -15.83 8.68 -33.73
CA GLY A 211 -14.40 8.69 -33.99
C GLY A 211 -13.66 9.15 -32.75
N GLY A 212 -13.21 8.18 -31.97
CA GLY A 212 -12.37 8.31 -30.79
C GLY A 212 -11.77 6.94 -30.57
N SER A 213 -10.44 6.88 -30.53
CA SER A 213 -9.65 5.65 -30.32
C SER A 213 -10.39 4.65 -29.43
N SER A 214 -10.58 3.40 -29.88
CA SER A 214 -11.26 2.39 -29.07
C SER A 214 -10.52 2.27 -27.74
N VAL A 215 -11.13 2.73 -26.67
CA VAL A 215 -10.48 2.77 -25.34
C VAL A 215 -10.26 1.36 -24.80
N CYS A 216 -10.98 0.38 -25.34
CA CYS A 216 -10.82 -1.03 -24.99
C CYS A 216 -9.66 -1.66 -25.80
N PRO A 217 -8.66 -2.28 -25.15
CA PRO A 217 -7.48 -2.85 -25.81
C PRO A 217 -7.75 -4.14 -26.63
N GLY A 218 -9.02 -4.52 -26.81
CA GLY A 218 -9.42 -5.83 -27.34
C GLY A 218 -9.46 -6.90 -26.24
N PHE A 219 -10.38 -7.85 -26.37
CA PHE A 219 -10.50 -8.95 -25.40
C PHE A 219 -9.51 -10.09 -25.74
N PRO A 220 -9.04 -10.87 -24.74
CA PRO A 220 -9.38 -10.77 -23.32
C PRO A 220 -8.71 -9.58 -22.61
N ILE A 221 -9.40 -9.03 -21.62
CA ILE A 221 -8.88 -7.93 -20.77
C ILE A 221 -8.73 -8.37 -19.33
N ALA A 222 -7.75 -7.80 -18.63
CA ALA A 222 -7.71 -7.78 -17.18
C ALA A 222 -8.36 -6.50 -16.68
N ILE A 223 -9.39 -6.62 -15.84
CA ILE A 223 -10.15 -5.49 -15.30
C ILE A 223 -10.17 -5.54 -13.78
N ARG A 224 -10.10 -4.37 -13.14
CA ARG A 224 -10.26 -4.24 -11.69
C ARG A 224 -10.86 -2.89 -11.31
N PRO A 225 -11.61 -2.77 -10.19
CA PRO A 225 -12.06 -1.48 -9.68
C PRO A 225 -10.88 -0.59 -9.26
N THR A 226 -10.99 0.73 -9.45
CA THR A 226 -10.05 1.70 -8.87
C THR A 226 -10.07 1.63 -7.33
N GLY A 227 -8.96 1.97 -6.68
CA GLY A 227 -8.85 1.95 -5.21
C GLY A 227 -8.72 0.56 -4.56
N THR A 228 -8.64 -0.52 -5.36
CA THR A 228 -8.44 -1.88 -4.85
C THR A 228 -6.95 -2.27 -4.84
N HIS A 229 -6.54 -3.10 -3.89
CA HIS A 229 -5.20 -3.71 -3.84
C HIS A 229 -5.32 -5.24 -3.71
N ALA A 230 -4.19 -5.95 -3.77
CA ALA A 230 -4.10 -7.41 -3.54
C ALA A 230 -5.02 -8.30 -4.39
N GLY A 231 -5.47 -7.84 -5.57
CA GLY A 231 -6.32 -8.61 -6.47
C GLY A 231 -7.83 -8.49 -6.20
N GLY A 232 -8.26 -7.61 -5.28
CA GLY A 232 -9.68 -7.37 -5.02
C GLY A 232 -10.43 -6.94 -6.28
N GLY A 233 -11.37 -7.77 -6.74
CA GLY A 233 -12.16 -7.54 -7.95
C GLY A 233 -11.36 -7.60 -9.26
N LEU A 234 -10.13 -8.10 -9.24
CA LEU A 234 -9.35 -8.32 -10.47
C LEU A 234 -9.89 -9.56 -11.19
N GLU A 235 -10.41 -9.39 -12.40
CA GLU A 235 -10.94 -10.47 -13.21
C GLU A 235 -10.40 -10.43 -14.65
N ARG A 236 -10.35 -11.61 -15.29
CA ARG A 236 -10.11 -11.74 -16.72
C ARG A 236 -11.46 -11.82 -17.40
N ILE A 237 -11.73 -10.90 -18.32
CA ILE A 237 -12.95 -10.87 -19.12
C ILE A 237 -12.64 -11.32 -20.53
N GLY A 238 -13.31 -12.38 -20.99
CA GLY A 238 -13.09 -12.98 -22.31
C GLY A 238 -13.87 -12.29 -23.43
N HIS A 239 -15.06 -11.78 -23.13
CA HIS A 239 -15.93 -11.09 -24.07
C HIS A 239 -16.72 -9.94 -23.44
N SER A 240 -17.14 -8.98 -24.27
CA SER A 240 -17.93 -7.82 -23.83
C SER A 240 -19.26 -8.20 -23.17
N SER A 241 -19.84 -9.35 -23.51
CA SER A 241 -21.07 -9.87 -22.91
C SER A 241 -20.94 -10.15 -21.41
N GLU A 242 -19.73 -10.38 -20.90
CA GLU A 242 -19.47 -10.67 -19.48
C GLU A 242 -19.39 -9.40 -18.61
N LEU A 243 -19.16 -8.23 -19.21
CA LEU A 243 -18.93 -6.96 -18.49
C LEU A 243 -20.10 -6.56 -17.60
N ALA A 244 -21.33 -6.71 -18.09
CA ALA A 244 -22.53 -6.34 -17.34
C ALA A 244 -22.68 -7.16 -16.05
N ALA A 245 -22.30 -8.44 -16.08
CA ALA A 245 -22.31 -9.30 -14.90
C ALA A 245 -21.18 -8.90 -13.93
N TYR A 246 -19.99 -8.61 -14.46
CA TYR A 246 -18.85 -8.16 -13.66
C TYR A 246 -19.15 -6.85 -12.91
N PHE A 247 -19.68 -5.82 -13.57
CA PHE A 247 -19.99 -4.53 -12.93
C PHE A 247 -21.03 -4.64 -11.80
N LYS A 248 -21.95 -5.61 -11.89
CA LYS A 248 -22.90 -5.90 -10.80
C LYS A 248 -22.21 -6.52 -9.58
N ARG A 249 -21.21 -7.37 -9.78
CA ARG A 249 -20.44 -8.00 -8.70
C ARG A 249 -19.41 -7.05 -8.08
N CYS A 250 -18.77 -6.22 -8.90
CA CYS A 250 -17.68 -5.35 -8.52
C CYS A 250 -17.99 -3.87 -8.84
N PRO A 251 -18.98 -3.25 -8.18
CA PRO A 251 -19.42 -1.91 -8.51
C PRO A 251 -18.32 -0.87 -8.24
N SER A 252 -18.04 -0.03 -9.24
CA SER A 252 -17.14 1.11 -9.14
C SER A 252 -17.47 2.18 -10.19
N ARG A 253 -17.09 3.43 -9.89
CA ARG A 253 -17.19 4.56 -10.84
C ARG A 253 -16.19 4.43 -11.99
N LYS A 254 -15.03 3.83 -11.72
CA LYS A 254 -13.93 3.67 -12.66
C LYS A 254 -13.26 2.31 -12.49
N TYR A 255 -12.68 1.82 -13.57
CA TYR A 255 -11.94 0.57 -13.62
C TYR A 255 -10.59 0.80 -14.28
N HIS A 256 -9.57 0.12 -13.78
CA HIS A 256 -8.33 -0.07 -14.52
C HIS A 256 -8.49 -1.25 -15.46
N VAL A 257 -8.13 -1.06 -16.72
CA VAL A 257 -8.22 -2.06 -17.78
C VAL A 257 -6.89 -2.16 -18.50
N ALA A 258 -6.43 -3.39 -18.72
CA ALA A 258 -5.26 -3.69 -19.53
C ALA A 258 -5.55 -4.93 -20.41
N PRO A 259 -4.87 -5.10 -21.56
CA PRO A 259 -4.91 -6.37 -22.27
C PRO A 259 -4.45 -7.51 -21.35
N PHE A 260 -5.15 -8.64 -21.38
CA PHE A 260 -4.70 -9.83 -20.68
C PHE A 260 -3.59 -10.50 -21.49
N ILE A 261 -2.42 -10.65 -20.90
CA ILE A 261 -1.29 -11.37 -21.49
C ILE A 261 -1.22 -12.75 -20.83
N ASP A 262 -1.31 -13.81 -21.62
CA ASP A 262 -1.05 -15.15 -21.12
C ASP A 262 0.47 -15.32 -20.91
N TYR A 263 0.86 -15.44 -19.65
CA TYR A 263 2.25 -15.59 -19.22
C TYR A 263 2.51 -16.98 -18.60
N SER A 264 1.65 -17.96 -18.91
CA SER A 264 1.87 -19.35 -18.52
C SER A 264 3.16 -19.90 -19.13
N GLY A 265 3.86 -20.74 -18.37
CA GLY A 265 5.03 -21.46 -18.86
C GLY A 265 4.64 -22.67 -19.72
N PRO A 266 5.64 -23.41 -20.26
CA PRO A 266 5.40 -24.65 -21.03
C PRO A 266 4.63 -25.73 -20.25
N ASP A 267 4.62 -25.65 -18.92
CA ASP A 267 3.86 -26.52 -18.02
C ASP A 267 2.41 -26.05 -17.77
N GLY A 268 1.96 -25.00 -18.46
CA GLY A 268 0.64 -24.41 -18.29
C GLY A 268 0.46 -23.63 -16.98
N ARG A 269 1.53 -23.39 -16.21
CA ARG A 269 1.47 -22.72 -14.91
C ARG A 269 1.99 -21.29 -14.95
N TYR A 270 1.41 -20.45 -14.11
CA TYR A 270 1.73 -19.03 -13.98
C TYR A 270 2.78 -18.81 -12.91
N ARG A 271 3.73 -17.92 -13.16
CA ARG A 271 4.85 -17.63 -12.25
C ARG A 271 4.89 -16.14 -11.91
N LYS A 272 4.92 -15.83 -10.62
CA LYS A 272 5.05 -14.45 -10.12
C LYS A 272 6.32 -14.30 -9.32
N GLN A 273 7.10 -13.30 -9.67
CA GLN A 273 8.33 -12.95 -8.98
C GLN A 273 8.18 -11.54 -8.39
N ARG A 274 8.65 -11.33 -7.16
CA ARG A 274 8.84 -9.99 -6.60
C ARG A 274 10.33 -9.77 -6.41
N VAL A 275 10.81 -8.66 -6.98
CA VAL A 275 12.19 -8.21 -6.87
C VAL A 275 12.17 -6.87 -6.15
N VAL A 276 12.99 -6.74 -5.12
CA VAL A 276 13.19 -5.49 -4.39
C VAL A 276 14.53 -4.90 -4.82
N PHE A 277 14.57 -3.58 -5.04
CA PHE A 277 15.80 -2.88 -5.33
C PHE A 277 16.23 -2.07 -4.11
N ILE A 278 17.47 -2.27 -3.67
CA ILE A 278 18.11 -1.50 -2.60
C ILE A 278 19.41 -0.96 -3.17
N ASP A 279 19.55 0.37 -3.20
CA ASP A 279 20.72 1.06 -3.76
C ASP A 279 21.10 0.55 -5.18
N GLY A 280 20.09 0.45 -6.04
CA GLY A 280 20.25 -0.03 -7.42
C GLY A 280 20.49 -1.54 -7.57
N LYS A 281 20.69 -2.28 -6.47
CA LYS A 281 20.90 -3.73 -6.49
C LYS A 281 19.58 -4.49 -6.34
N ALA A 282 19.37 -5.47 -7.21
CA ALA A 282 18.20 -6.35 -7.18
C ALA A 282 18.34 -7.48 -6.14
N PHE A 283 17.27 -7.74 -5.40
CA PHE A 283 17.13 -8.83 -4.43
C PHE A 283 15.84 -9.60 -4.67
N ALA A 284 15.92 -10.93 -4.68
CA ALA A 284 14.75 -11.79 -4.75
C ALA A 284 13.96 -11.71 -3.43
N SER A 285 12.65 -11.42 -3.51
CA SER A 285 11.78 -11.29 -2.34
C SER A 285 10.72 -12.39 -2.28
N HIS A 286 10.14 -12.77 -3.43
CA HIS A 286 9.11 -13.80 -3.47
C HIS A 286 9.06 -14.48 -4.83
N PHE A 287 8.79 -15.78 -4.84
CA PHE A 287 8.53 -16.58 -6.03
C PHE A 287 7.36 -17.52 -5.76
N ALA A 288 6.33 -17.46 -6.61
CA ALA A 288 5.18 -18.34 -6.52
C ALA A 288 4.80 -18.89 -7.89
N VAL A 289 4.31 -20.14 -7.89
CA VAL A 289 3.81 -20.86 -9.06
C VAL A 289 2.37 -21.26 -8.79
N SER A 290 1.49 -21.06 -9.76
CA SER A 290 0.05 -21.32 -9.61
C SER A 290 -0.56 -21.88 -10.90
N GLU A 291 -1.62 -22.66 -10.75
CA GLU A 291 -2.49 -23.09 -11.86
C GLU A 291 -3.44 -21.96 -12.30
N HIS A 292 -3.66 -20.96 -11.45
CA HIS A 292 -4.45 -19.77 -11.74
C HIS A 292 -3.57 -18.55 -12.00
N TRP A 293 -3.98 -17.72 -12.97
CA TRP A 293 -3.22 -16.54 -13.42
C TRP A 293 -3.13 -15.42 -12.38
N ILE A 294 -4.00 -15.38 -11.37
CA ILE A 294 -3.86 -14.49 -10.22
C ILE A 294 -3.01 -15.24 -9.19
N VAL A 295 -1.70 -14.95 -9.21
CA VAL A 295 -0.75 -15.55 -8.27
C VAL A 295 -0.65 -14.64 -7.04
N HIS A 296 -0.86 -15.19 -5.85
CA HIS A 296 -0.74 -14.44 -4.59
C HIS A 296 0.72 -14.40 -4.11
#